data_AF-A0A537LQR5-F1
#
_entry.id   AF-A0A537LQR5-F1
#
_cell.length_a   1.000
_cell.length_b   1.000
_cell.length_c   1.000
_cell.angle_alpha   90.00
_cell.angle_beta   90.00
_cell.angle_gamma   90.00
#
_symmetry.space_group_name_H-M   'P 1'
#
loop_
_entity.id
_entity.type
_entity.pdbx_description
1 polymer ?
#
loop_
_entity_poly.entity_id
_entity_poly.type
_entity_poly.pdbx_seq_one_letter_code
_entity_poly.pdbx_strand_id
1 'polypeptide(L)'
;MERIDLKRLADLLHQYNAIGDKIADVIGRPTERGHVGEYIAAQVFDITLERSARKRAYDGRFMAGALMGHTVNVKWYGKQEGVLDLHARGAPDYYLALTGPEGSAASSRGATRPWVIQSVYLFDALRLLGDLRARGIKIRTGSSVRQALWKAAEIYPEPRNTTLVLPQEQRDLLALFGPARGTNGANAHEDDRGS
;
A
#
# COMPACT_ATOMS: atom_id res chain seq x y z
N MET A 1 -13.91 22.42 21.02
CA MET A 1 -13.23 22.46 19.71
C MET A 1 -13.24 23.92 19.28
N GLU A 2 -12.14 24.61 19.52
CA GLU A 2 -12.12 26.08 19.43
C GLU A 2 -11.97 26.53 17.98
N ARG A 3 -12.43 27.74 17.65
CA ARG A 3 -12.30 28.33 16.29
C ARG A 3 -10.85 28.37 15.78
N ILE A 4 -9.87 28.28 16.68
CA ILE A 4 -8.43 28.19 16.39
C ILE A 4 -8.10 26.85 15.71
N ASP A 5 -8.68 25.75 16.16
CA ASP A 5 -8.46 24.42 15.58
C ASP A 5 -8.94 24.35 14.12
N LEU A 6 -10.05 25.03 13.82
CA LEU A 6 -10.63 25.05 12.47
C LEU A 6 -9.79 25.88 11.50
N LYS A 7 -9.27 27.05 11.92
CA LYS A 7 -8.37 27.86 11.09
C LYS A 7 -7.08 27.11 10.78
N ARG A 8 -6.47 26.52 11.81
CA ARG A 8 -5.27 25.68 11.64
C ARG A 8 -5.52 24.51 10.69
N LEU A 9 -6.68 23.86 10.79
CA LEU A 9 -7.06 22.79 9.86
C LEU A 9 -7.19 23.31 8.42
N ALA A 10 -7.82 24.47 8.20
CA ALA A 10 -7.93 25.06 6.88
C ALA A 10 -6.55 25.35 6.24
N ASP A 11 -5.62 25.94 7.00
CA ASP A 11 -4.26 26.22 6.52
C ASP A 11 -3.51 24.93 6.15
N LEU A 12 -3.64 23.87 6.97
CA LEU A 12 -3.05 22.57 6.68
C LEU A 12 -3.67 21.92 5.43
N LEU A 13 -4.98 22.07 5.21
CA LEU A 13 -5.64 21.55 4.01
C LEU A 13 -5.18 22.31 2.75
N HIS A 14 -4.96 23.62 2.81
CA HIS A 14 -4.40 24.37 1.70
C HIS A 14 -2.99 23.89 1.34
N GLN A 15 -2.13 23.66 2.35
CA GLN A 15 -0.79 23.10 2.12
C GLN A 15 -0.85 21.68 1.56
N TYR A 16 -1.74 20.83 2.10
CA TYR A 16 -1.96 19.47 1.61
C TYR A 16 -2.41 19.47 0.14
N ASN A 17 -3.34 20.34 -0.23
CA ASN A 17 -3.82 20.46 -1.62
C ASN A 17 -2.72 20.95 -2.56
N ALA A 18 -1.93 21.96 -2.15
CA ALA A 18 -0.81 22.46 -2.95
C ALA A 18 0.29 21.41 -3.15
N ILE A 19 0.54 20.54 -2.16
CA ILE A 19 1.40 19.37 -2.31
C ILE A 19 0.75 18.35 -3.25
N GLY A 20 -0.56 18.15 -3.11
CA GLY A 20 -1.37 17.30 -3.98
C GLY A 20 -1.24 17.68 -5.45
N ASP A 21 -1.30 18.97 -5.78
CA ASP A 21 -1.16 19.45 -7.15
C ASP A 21 0.24 19.14 -7.72
N LYS A 22 1.30 19.37 -6.92
CA LYS A 22 2.69 19.03 -7.32
C LYS A 22 2.88 17.53 -7.56
N ILE A 23 2.25 16.67 -6.74
CA ILE A 23 2.28 15.22 -6.95
C ILE A 23 1.51 14.86 -8.23
N ALA A 24 0.36 15.50 -8.47
CA ALA A 24 -0.46 15.26 -9.64
C ALA A 24 0.30 15.59 -10.94
N ASP A 25 1.09 16.67 -10.94
CA ASP A 25 1.96 17.05 -12.06
C ASP A 25 3.02 15.98 -12.35
N VAL A 26 3.59 15.35 -11.32
CA VAL A 26 4.60 14.28 -11.46
C VAL A 26 3.98 12.99 -12.01
N ILE A 27 2.82 12.57 -11.48
CA ILE A 27 2.21 11.29 -11.85
C ILE A 27 1.26 11.40 -13.05
N GLY A 28 0.92 12.62 -13.49
CA GLY A 28 -0.02 12.91 -14.58
C GLY A 28 -1.48 12.55 -14.26
N ARG A 29 -1.86 12.40 -12.99
CA ARG A 29 -3.19 11.98 -12.51
C ARG A 29 -3.53 12.64 -11.17
N PRO A 30 -4.81 12.73 -10.77
CA PRO A 30 -5.18 13.26 -9.46
C PRO A 30 -4.49 12.51 -8.31
N THR A 31 -4.10 13.24 -7.26
CA THR A 31 -3.38 12.71 -6.08
C THR A 31 -4.30 11.92 -5.15
N GLU A 32 -4.76 10.80 -5.66
CA GLU A 32 -5.39 9.73 -4.90
C GLU A 32 -4.34 8.68 -4.55
N ARG A 33 -4.40 8.11 -3.34
CA ARG A 33 -3.42 7.11 -2.89
C ARG A 33 -3.32 5.92 -3.87
N GLY A 34 -4.44 5.51 -4.47
CA GLY A 34 -4.45 4.47 -5.51
C GLY A 34 -3.59 4.84 -6.70
N HIS A 35 -3.81 6.03 -7.28
CA HIS A 35 -3.06 6.50 -8.45
C HIS A 35 -1.56 6.63 -8.19
N VAL A 36 -1.17 7.15 -7.02
CA VAL A 36 0.25 7.26 -6.65
C VAL A 36 0.85 5.88 -6.44
N GLY A 37 0.13 4.96 -5.80
CA GLY A 37 0.57 3.57 -5.63
C GLY A 37 0.75 2.85 -6.97
N GLU A 38 -0.19 3.01 -7.90
CA GLU A 38 -0.10 2.51 -9.27
C GLU A 38 1.12 3.08 -10.00
N TYR A 39 1.35 4.39 -9.91
CA TYR A 39 2.51 5.05 -10.53
C TYR A 39 3.83 4.49 -9.99
N ILE A 40 3.99 4.41 -8.66
CA ILE A 40 5.19 3.84 -8.04
C ILE A 40 5.37 2.38 -8.49
N ALA A 41 4.32 1.57 -8.46
CA ALA A 41 4.41 0.18 -8.87
C ALA A 41 4.80 0.02 -10.35
N ALA A 42 4.27 0.89 -11.22
CA ALA A 42 4.63 0.93 -12.63
C ALA A 42 6.13 1.15 -12.85
N GLN A 43 6.72 2.10 -12.11
CA GLN A 43 8.14 2.41 -12.22
C GLN A 43 9.04 1.35 -11.58
N VAL A 44 8.63 0.76 -10.45
CA VAL A 44 9.47 -0.17 -9.69
C VAL A 44 9.44 -1.58 -10.25
N PHE A 45 8.29 -2.06 -10.73
CA PHE A 45 8.09 -3.48 -11.08
C PHE A 45 7.87 -3.70 -12.58
N ASP A 46 8.25 -2.74 -13.43
CA ASP A 46 8.06 -2.79 -14.89
C ASP A 46 6.60 -3.13 -15.28
N ILE A 47 5.63 -2.38 -14.73
CA ILE A 47 4.21 -2.60 -15.00
C ILE A 47 3.72 -1.56 -16.01
N THR A 48 3.15 -2.01 -17.12
CA THR A 48 2.35 -1.14 -17.98
C THR A 48 0.94 -1.03 -17.41
N LEU A 49 0.56 0.19 -17.01
CA LEU A 49 -0.78 0.48 -16.50
C LEU A 49 -1.81 0.53 -17.64
N GLU A 50 -2.99 0.01 -17.35
CA GLU A 50 -4.15 0.09 -18.24
C GLU A 50 -4.72 1.50 -18.22
N ARG A 51 -4.94 2.09 -19.41
CA ARG A 51 -5.53 3.45 -19.54
C ARG A 51 -6.98 3.53 -19.02
N SER A 52 -7.64 2.39 -18.79
CA SER A 52 -9.02 2.35 -18.28
C SER A 52 -9.25 1.14 -17.36
N ALA A 53 -8.89 1.28 -16.09
CA ALA A 53 -9.16 0.31 -15.02
C ALA A 53 -10.66 -0.03 -14.84
N ARG A 54 -11.58 0.76 -15.40
CA ARG A 54 -13.04 0.48 -15.33
C ARG A 54 -13.49 -0.64 -16.27
N LYS A 55 -12.74 -0.94 -17.34
CA LYS A 55 -13.12 -1.99 -18.31
C LYS A 55 -12.42 -3.33 -18.06
N ARG A 56 -11.28 -3.31 -17.38
CA ARG A 56 -10.44 -4.47 -17.08
C ARG A 56 -10.25 -4.48 -15.57
N ALA A 57 -10.69 -5.53 -14.87
CA ALA A 57 -10.72 -5.59 -13.40
C ALA A 57 -9.32 -5.70 -12.73
N TYR A 58 -8.29 -5.18 -13.40
CA TYR A 58 -6.88 -5.14 -13.04
C TYR A 58 -6.27 -3.81 -13.50
N ASP A 59 -5.18 -3.39 -12.86
CA ASP A 59 -4.60 -2.06 -13.07
C ASP A 59 -3.50 -2.07 -14.14
N GLY A 60 -2.86 -3.20 -14.39
CA GLY A 60 -1.80 -3.31 -15.40
C GLY A 60 -1.33 -4.73 -15.70
N ARG A 61 -0.23 -4.83 -16.45
CA ARG A 61 0.53 -6.06 -16.69
C ARG A 61 2.02 -5.86 -16.47
N PHE A 62 2.67 -6.87 -15.91
CA PHE A 62 4.12 -6.92 -15.86
C PHE A 62 4.69 -7.06 -17.28
N MET A 63 5.76 -6.32 -17.55
CA MET A 63 6.41 -6.26 -18.86
C MET A 63 7.72 -7.06 -18.92
N ALA A 64 8.22 -7.53 -17.78
CA ALA A 64 9.51 -8.21 -17.68
C ALA A 64 9.52 -9.27 -16.57
N GLY A 65 10.61 -10.05 -16.56
CA GLY A 65 10.87 -11.05 -15.52
C GLY A 65 9.92 -12.25 -15.53
N ALA A 66 9.89 -12.98 -14.40
CA ALA A 66 9.10 -14.20 -14.23
C ALA A 66 7.58 -13.99 -14.34
N LEU A 67 7.13 -12.73 -14.23
CA LEU A 67 5.71 -12.38 -14.28
C LEU A 67 5.29 -11.75 -15.61
N MET A 68 6.17 -11.67 -16.60
CA MET A 68 5.88 -11.03 -17.89
C MET A 68 4.54 -11.50 -18.48
N GLY A 69 3.68 -10.55 -18.83
CA GLY A 69 2.36 -10.79 -19.40
C GLY A 69 1.26 -11.06 -18.37
N HIS A 70 1.57 -11.36 -17.11
CA HIS A 70 0.56 -11.52 -16.06
C HIS A 70 -0.05 -10.18 -15.65
N THR A 71 -1.35 -10.23 -15.37
CA THR A 71 -2.14 -9.09 -14.89
C THR A 71 -1.95 -8.85 -13.41
N VAL A 72 -2.01 -7.59 -13.00
CA VAL A 72 -1.82 -7.17 -11.62
C VAL A 72 -2.81 -6.10 -11.21
N ASN A 73 -3.27 -6.18 -9.97
CA ASN A 73 -3.97 -5.08 -9.30
C ASN A 73 -3.12 -4.57 -8.14
N VAL A 74 -2.85 -3.27 -8.13
CA VAL A 74 -1.98 -2.59 -7.17
C VAL A 74 -2.83 -1.99 -6.06
N LYS A 75 -2.46 -2.29 -4.82
CA LYS A 75 -3.09 -1.74 -3.62
C LYS A 75 -2.06 -1.02 -2.79
N TRP A 76 -2.38 0.18 -2.31
CA TRP A 76 -1.53 0.89 -1.36
C TRP A 76 -2.29 1.23 -0.07
N TYR A 77 -1.83 0.62 1.02
CA TYR A 77 -2.36 0.82 2.36
C TYR A 77 -1.38 1.61 3.22
N GLY A 78 -1.84 2.67 3.89
CA GLY A 78 -0.99 3.39 4.85
C GLY A 78 -0.64 2.59 6.10
N LYS A 79 -1.21 1.38 6.26
CA LYS A 79 -0.97 0.46 7.36
C LYS A 79 -1.29 -0.98 6.92
N GLN A 80 -0.50 -1.96 7.33
CA GLN A 80 -0.82 -3.37 7.16
C GLN A 80 -1.73 -3.83 8.31
N GLU A 81 -2.99 -4.14 8.01
CA GLU A 81 -4.03 -4.47 9.01
C GLU A 81 -4.68 -5.84 8.75
N GLY A 82 -4.05 -6.69 7.93
CA GLY A 82 -4.58 -8.01 7.62
C GLY A 82 -5.76 -8.01 6.64
N VAL A 83 -6.08 -6.89 5.99
CA VAL A 83 -7.19 -6.75 5.04
C VAL A 83 -6.71 -6.40 3.65
N LEU A 84 -7.41 -6.89 2.64
CA LEU A 84 -7.11 -6.63 1.23
C LEU A 84 -8.40 -6.33 0.48
N ASP A 85 -8.36 -5.32 -0.40
CA ASP A 85 -9.50 -4.95 -1.23
C ASP A 85 -9.57 -5.84 -2.45
N LEU A 86 -10.61 -6.67 -2.50
CA LEU A 86 -10.77 -7.68 -3.53
C LEU A 86 -12.07 -7.49 -4.29
N HIS A 87 -12.08 -8.01 -5.52
CA HIS A 87 -13.27 -8.04 -6.37
C HIS A 87 -13.60 -9.48 -6.73
N ALA A 88 -14.89 -9.82 -6.69
CA ALA A 88 -15.33 -11.20 -6.88
C ALA A 88 -15.29 -11.68 -8.35
N ARG A 89 -15.23 -10.76 -9.32
CA ARG A 89 -15.21 -11.06 -10.77
C ARG A 89 -14.01 -10.40 -11.43
N GLY A 90 -13.42 -11.09 -12.41
CA GLY A 90 -12.32 -10.56 -13.22
C GLY A 90 -11.01 -10.37 -12.45
N ALA A 91 -10.76 -11.21 -11.44
CA ALA A 91 -9.54 -11.11 -10.64
C ALA A 91 -8.28 -11.10 -11.53
N PRO A 92 -7.28 -10.27 -11.21
CA PRO A 92 -5.97 -10.33 -11.86
C PRO A 92 -5.30 -11.67 -11.57
N ASP A 93 -4.18 -11.95 -12.22
CA ASP A 93 -3.29 -13.05 -11.85
C ASP A 93 -2.65 -12.79 -10.47
N TYR A 94 -2.30 -11.53 -10.19
CA TYR A 94 -1.66 -11.11 -8.94
C TYR A 94 -2.29 -9.86 -8.31
N TYR A 95 -2.26 -9.81 -6.98
CA TYR A 95 -2.43 -8.56 -6.23
C TYR A 95 -1.08 -8.13 -5.67
N LEU A 96 -0.68 -6.90 -5.96
CA LEU A 96 0.54 -6.27 -5.45
C LEU A 96 0.16 -5.25 -4.37
N ALA A 97 0.42 -5.58 -3.10
CA ALA A 97 0.09 -4.71 -1.98
C ALA A 97 1.34 -4.01 -1.45
N LEU A 98 1.37 -2.68 -1.58
CA LEU A 98 2.30 -1.78 -0.92
C LEU A 98 1.71 -1.41 0.44
N THR A 99 2.47 -1.50 1.53
CA THR A 99 1.94 -1.17 2.86
C THR A 99 2.89 -0.32 3.69
N GLY A 100 2.31 0.58 4.49
CA GLY A 100 2.98 1.18 5.64
C GLY A 100 3.14 0.20 6.81
N PRO A 101 3.43 0.71 8.03
CA PRO A 101 3.71 -0.12 9.20
C PRO A 101 2.64 -1.17 9.50
N GLU A 102 3.05 -2.27 10.12
CA GLU A 102 2.10 -3.20 10.73
C GLU A 102 1.35 -2.54 11.89
N GLY A 103 0.09 -2.91 12.07
CA GLY A 103 -0.56 -2.77 13.36
C GLY A 103 -2.05 -3.09 13.30
N SER A 104 -2.71 -3.02 14.45
CA SER A 104 -4.11 -3.42 14.54
C SER A 104 -5.06 -2.39 13.91
N ALA A 105 -6.18 -2.88 13.36
CA ALA A 105 -7.30 -2.07 12.89
C ALA A 105 -8.17 -1.46 14.03
N ALA A 106 -7.76 -1.62 15.30
CA ALA A 106 -8.64 -1.52 16.46
C ALA A 106 -8.97 -0.09 16.91
N SER A 107 -8.26 0.96 16.44
CA SER A 107 -8.60 2.36 16.76
C SER A 107 -7.99 3.34 15.76
N SER A 108 -8.81 4.30 15.31
CA SER A 108 -8.38 5.43 14.49
C SER A 108 -7.90 6.64 15.32
N ARG A 109 -8.17 6.67 16.63
CA ARG A 109 -7.83 7.80 17.49
C ARG A 109 -6.32 7.80 17.76
N GLY A 110 -5.63 8.86 17.34
CA GLY A 110 -4.18 9.03 17.50
C GLY A 110 -3.31 8.22 16.52
N ALA A 111 -3.92 7.42 15.64
CA ALA A 111 -3.20 6.64 14.65
C ALA A 111 -3.10 7.39 13.32
N THR A 112 -1.89 7.51 12.77
CA THR A 112 -1.67 8.02 11.41
C THR A 112 -1.61 6.87 10.40
N ARG A 113 -1.94 7.17 9.14
CA ARG A 113 -1.79 6.24 8.00
C ARG A 113 -0.83 6.88 6.99
N PRO A 114 0.47 6.94 7.32
CA PRO A 114 1.44 7.64 6.50
C PRO A 114 1.50 7.05 5.09
N TRP A 115 1.79 7.91 4.11
CA TRP A 115 2.04 7.47 2.73
C TRP A 115 3.49 7.03 2.62
N VAL A 116 3.77 5.85 3.16
CA VAL A 116 5.08 5.19 3.12
C VAL A 116 4.92 3.76 2.66
N ILE A 117 6.02 3.18 2.19
CA ILE A 117 6.14 1.77 1.81
C ILE A 117 7.20 1.16 2.73
N GLN A 118 6.73 0.38 3.70
CA GLN A 118 7.58 -0.43 4.58
C GLN A 118 7.68 -1.86 4.10
N SER A 119 6.59 -2.42 3.58
CA SER A 119 6.53 -3.78 3.07
C SER A 119 5.79 -3.84 1.73
N VAL A 120 6.17 -4.82 0.91
CA VAL A 120 5.49 -5.15 -0.34
C VAL A 120 5.17 -6.63 -0.38
N TYR A 121 3.95 -6.95 -0.80
CA TYR A 121 3.44 -8.31 -0.88
C TYR A 121 2.90 -8.59 -2.28
N LEU A 122 3.25 -9.75 -2.82
CA LEU A 122 2.73 -10.29 -4.06
C LEU A 122 1.86 -11.51 -3.76
N PHE A 123 0.54 -11.35 -3.92
CA PHE A 123 -0.42 -12.44 -3.75
C PHE A 123 -0.75 -13.06 -5.10
N ASP A 124 -0.58 -14.37 -5.22
CA ASP A 124 -1.24 -15.17 -6.25
C ASP A 124 -2.76 -15.13 -6.02
N ALA A 125 -3.49 -14.58 -6.99
CA ALA A 125 -4.92 -14.36 -6.84
C ALA A 125 -5.72 -15.68 -6.78
N LEU A 126 -5.30 -16.71 -7.52
CA LEU A 126 -5.97 -18.00 -7.52
C LEU A 126 -5.90 -18.65 -6.13
N ARG A 127 -4.70 -18.69 -5.54
CA ARG A 127 -4.45 -19.22 -4.20
C ARG A 127 -5.16 -18.40 -3.13
N LEU A 128 -5.07 -17.07 -3.20
CA LEU A 128 -5.72 -16.16 -2.25
C LEU A 128 -7.24 -16.34 -2.25
N LEU A 129 -7.86 -16.29 -3.43
CA LEU A 129 -9.32 -16.42 -3.54
C LEU A 129 -9.78 -17.85 -3.18
N GLY A 130 -8.94 -18.86 -3.43
CA GLY A 130 -9.15 -20.24 -2.97
C GLY A 130 -9.26 -20.34 -1.44
N ASP A 131 -8.29 -19.78 -0.69
CA ASP A 131 -8.33 -19.78 0.79
C ASP A 131 -9.57 -19.07 1.32
N LEU A 132 -9.91 -17.90 0.75
CA LEU A 132 -11.07 -17.13 1.20
C LEU A 132 -12.38 -17.90 0.97
N ARG A 133 -12.55 -18.52 -0.21
CA ARG A 133 -13.74 -19.32 -0.53
C ARG A 133 -13.85 -20.57 0.34
N ALA A 134 -12.76 -21.30 0.52
CA ALA A 134 -12.72 -22.50 1.37
C ALA A 134 -13.13 -22.20 2.83
N ARG A 135 -12.93 -20.96 3.28
CA ARG A 135 -13.30 -20.49 4.62
C ARG A 135 -14.65 -19.78 4.68
N GLY A 136 -15.38 -19.67 3.56
CA GLY A 136 -16.65 -18.94 3.50
C GLY A 136 -16.52 -17.42 3.70
N ILE A 137 -15.33 -16.84 3.50
CA ILE A 137 -15.12 -15.39 3.62
C ILE A 137 -15.67 -14.70 2.36
N LYS A 138 -16.53 -13.70 2.55
CA LYS A 138 -17.03 -12.86 1.45
C LYS A 138 -15.87 -12.06 0.84
N ILE A 139 -15.70 -12.17 -0.48
CA ILE A 139 -14.72 -11.44 -1.27
C ILE A 139 -15.27 -10.05 -1.60
N ARG A 140 -14.67 -9.00 -1.04
CA ARG A 140 -15.08 -7.59 -1.17
C ARG A 140 -13.93 -6.67 -0.76
N THR A 141 -14.17 -5.36 -0.83
CA THR A 141 -13.33 -4.35 -0.18
C THR A 141 -13.17 -4.67 1.30
N GLY A 142 -11.92 -4.66 1.80
CA GLY A 142 -11.58 -4.99 3.18
C GLY A 142 -11.75 -6.46 3.57
N SER A 143 -11.60 -7.41 2.65
CA SER A 143 -11.65 -8.83 2.98
C SER A 143 -10.48 -9.22 3.90
N SER A 144 -10.78 -9.93 5.00
CA SER A 144 -9.77 -10.39 5.95
C SER A 144 -8.95 -11.56 5.38
N VAL A 145 -7.63 -11.39 5.38
CA VAL A 145 -6.65 -12.35 4.88
C VAL A 145 -5.79 -12.84 6.05
N ARG A 146 -5.55 -14.16 6.12
CA ARG A 146 -4.73 -14.78 7.19
C ARG A 146 -3.33 -14.20 7.20
N GLN A 147 -2.76 -13.98 8.39
CA GLN A 147 -1.38 -13.55 8.56
C GLN A 147 -0.38 -14.49 7.85
N ALA A 148 -0.65 -15.81 7.82
CA ALA A 148 0.18 -16.77 7.10
C ALA A 148 0.26 -16.48 5.59
N LEU A 149 -0.82 -16.00 4.97
CA LEU A 149 -0.81 -15.62 3.56
C LEU A 149 -0.07 -14.30 3.35
N TRP A 150 -0.18 -13.33 4.26
CA TRP A 150 0.63 -12.11 4.23
C TRP A 150 2.13 -12.44 4.30
N LYS A 151 2.54 -13.22 5.30
CA LYS A 151 3.95 -13.65 5.45
C LYS A 151 4.46 -14.39 4.22
N ALA A 152 3.64 -15.27 3.63
CA ALA A 152 4.02 -16.02 2.44
C ALA A 152 4.07 -15.16 1.15
N ALA A 153 3.39 -14.01 1.13
CA ALA A 153 3.34 -13.11 -0.02
C ALA A 153 4.45 -12.04 0.00
N GLU A 154 5.16 -11.86 1.12
CA GLU A 154 6.14 -10.79 1.30
C GLU A 154 7.32 -10.91 0.32
N ILE A 155 7.56 -9.86 -0.48
CA ILE A 155 8.70 -9.75 -1.41
C ILE A 155 9.70 -8.67 -0.98
N TYR A 156 9.28 -7.76 -0.09
CA TYR A 156 10.09 -6.69 0.49
C TYR A 156 9.56 -6.36 1.90
N PRO A 157 10.43 -6.08 2.89
CA PRO A 157 11.89 -6.08 2.81
C PRO A 157 12.49 -7.49 2.83
N GLU A 158 11.78 -8.47 3.38
CA GLU A 158 12.20 -9.87 3.43
C GLU A 158 11.63 -10.63 2.23
N PRO A 159 12.46 -11.20 1.33
CA PRO A 159 11.98 -11.88 0.13
C PRO A 159 11.50 -13.31 0.44
N ARG A 160 10.44 -13.44 1.24
CA ARG A 160 9.85 -14.73 1.61
C ARG A 160 9.15 -15.40 0.43
N ASN A 161 8.62 -14.60 -0.47
CA ASN A 161 8.07 -15.01 -1.75
C ASN A 161 9.13 -14.88 -2.85
N THR A 162 9.54 -16.00 -3.45
CA THR A 162 10.56 -16.02 -4.51
C THR A 162 9.97 -16.00 -5.92
N THR A 163 8.64 -15.91 -6.07
CA THR A 163 7.97 -15.78 -7.38
C THR A 163 8.41 -14.49 -8.09
N LEU A 164 8.69 -13.43 -7.33
CA LEU A 164 9.28 -12.19 -7.83
C LEU A 164 10.45 -11.80 -6.93
N VAL A 165 11.66 -12.04 -7.41
CA VAL A 165 12.90 -11.64 -6.73
C VAL A 165 13.25 -10.22 -7.15
N LEU A 166 13.31 -9.30 -6.20
CA LEU A 166 13.62 -7.90 -6.46
C LEU A 166 15.13 -7.68 -6.56
N PRO A 167 15.65 -7.20 -7.71
CA PRO A 167 17.02 -6.72 -7.82
C PRO A 167 17.27 -5.56 -6.84
N GLN A 168 18.56 -5.32 -6.52
CA GLN A 168 18.94 -4.26 -5.59
C GLN A 168 18.41 -2.89 -6.02
N GLU A 169 18.43 -2.59 -7.31
CA GLU A 169 17.88 -1.34 -7.87
C GLU A 169 16.40 -1.14 -7.50
N GLN A 170 15.55 -2.17 -7.66
CA GLN A 170 14.13 -2.09 -7.29
C GLN A 170 13.95 -1.90 -5.78
N ARG A 171 14.81 -2.51 -4.97
CA ARG A 171 14.82 -2.32 -3.51
C ARG A 171 15.20 -0.90 -3.13
N ASP A 172 16.20 -0.34 -3.80
CA ASP A 172 16.65 1.04 -3.57
C ASP A 172 15.56 2.04 -3.96
N LEU A 173 14.85 1.80 -5.07
CA LEU A 173 13.68 2.59 -5.46
C LEU A 173 12.55 2.52 -4.42
N LEU A 174 12.24 1.33 -3.88
CA LEU A 174 11.26 1.19 -2.80
C LEU A 174 11.68 1.95 -1.53
N ALA A 175 12.98 1.94 -1.21
CA ALA A 175 13.52 2.61 -0.03
C ALA A 175 13.35 4.14 -0.07
N LEU A 176 13.21 4.75 -1.25
CA LEU A 176 12.90 6.19 -1.40
C LEU A 176 11.55 6.57 -0.76
N PHE A 177 10.63 5.60 -0.67
CA PHE A 177 9.29 5.77 -0.10
C PHE A 177 9.17 5.18 1.31
N GLY A 178 10.29 4.77 1.91
CA GLY A 178 10.35 4.28 3.28
C GLY A 178 10.03 5.38 4.31
N PRO A 179 9.89 5.01 5.60
CA PRO A 179 9.77 6.01 6.67
C PRO A 179 10.98 6.94 6.66
N ALA A 180 10.75 8.23 6.94
CA ALA A 180 11.85 9.18 7.10
C ALA A 180 12.87 8.63 8.10
N ARG A 181 14.15 8.63 7.73
CA ARG A 181 15.23 8.20 8.61
C ARG A 181 15.30 9.17 9.80
N GLY A 182 14.67 8.81 10.92
CA GLY A 182 14.80 9.52 12.20
C GLY A 182 13.55 10.24 12.74
N THR A 183 12.47 9.51 13.06
CA THR A 183 11.50 9.91 14.11
C THR A 183 10.96 8.69 14.87
N ASN A 184 11.81 7.71 15.18
CA ASN A 184 11.48 6.68 16.17
C ASN A 184 12.22 7.01 17.46
N GLY A 185 11.50 7.47 18.48
CA GLY A 185 11.99 7.58 19.86
C GLY A 185 12.10 9.00 20.43
N ALA A 186 10.97 9.67 20.67
CA ALA A 186 10.88 10.73 21.68
C ALA A 186 9.44 10.80 22.19
N ASN A 187 9.02 9.76 22.91
CA ASN A 187 7.89 9.78 23.84
C ASN A 187 8.04 8.55 24.74
N ALA A 188 9.11 8.54 25.54
CA ALA A 188 9.21 7.71 26.71
C ALA A 188 9.18 8.65 27.91
N HIS A 189 8.03 8.66 28.59
CA HIS A 189 7.82 9.00 30.00
C HIS A 189 8.71 10.10 30.62
N GLU A 190 8.20 11.32 30.63
CA GLU A 190 8.47 12.27 31.72
C GLU A 190 7.31 12.14 32.72
N ASP A 191 7.42 11.14 33.59
CA ASP A 191 6.76 11.10 34.89
C ASP A 191 7.85 10.65 35.88
N ASP A 192 8.64 11.61 36.36
CA ASP A 192 9.23 11.49 37.68
C ASP A 192 9.29 12.87 38.35
N ARG A 193 8.33 13.10 39.24
CA ARG A 193 8.33 14.25 40.15
C ARG A 193 9.36 13.95 41.24
N GLY A 194 10.52 14.56 41.11
CA GLY A 194 11.50 14.63 42.19
C GLY A 194 11.06 15.64 43.27
N SER A 195 10.99 15.11 44.50
CA SER A 195 11.19 15.74 45.83
C SER A 195 10.29 16.87 46.30
#